data_AF-A0A9W9YRW2-F1
#
_entry.id   AF-A0A9W9YRW2-F1
#
_cell.length_a   1.000
_cell.length_b   1.000
_cell.length_c   1.000
_cell.angle_alpha   90.00
_cell.angle_beta   90.00
_cell.angle_gamma   90.00
#
_symmetry.space_group_name_H-M   'P 1'
#
loop_
_entity.id
_entity.type
_entity.pdbx_description
1 polymer ?
#
loop_
_entity_poly.entity_id
_entity_poly.type
_entity_poly.pdbx_seq_one_letter_code
_entity_poly.pdbx_strand_id
1 'polypeptide(L)'
;MTSAFEKTTEYLRKFSLAPEFSMEEFQHWFTPRDGIVDSFVIKDEDGQVTDMISFYTLPSTVMHHPVHKQLKAAYSFYNVCHKTPLMDLMQDALILAKQRGFDVFNALDLMENKEFLEKLKFGIGDGNLQYYLYNWKCPFMTPEKVGLVLQ
;
A
#
# COMPACT_ATOMS: atom_id res chain seq x y z
N MET A 1 13.86 -6.59 9.56
CA MET A 1 12.73 -5.93 10.25
C MET A 1 13.12 -4.51 10.65
N THR A 2 14.19 -4.29 11.43
CA THR A 2 14.69 -2.95 11.78
C THR A 2 15.00 -2.07 10.56
N SER A 3 15.74 -2.60 9.57
CA SER A 3 16.05 -1.85 8.34
C SER A 3 14.80 -1.47 7.51
N ALA A 4 13.77 -2.32 7.49
CA ALA A 4 12.51 -2.00 6.79
C ALA A 4 11.71 -0.92 7.53
N PHE A 5 11.71 -0.97 8.87
CA PHE A 5 11.11 0.07 9.71
C PHE A 5 11.77 1.43 9.48
N GLU A 6 13.10 1.49 9.52
CA GLU A 6 13.86 2.72 9.28
C GLU A 6 13.55 3.33 7.92
N LYS A 7 13.54 2.51 6.86
CA LYS A 7 13.23 2.96 5.49
C LYS A 7 11.80 3.46 5.36
N THR A 8 10.84 2.78 5.98
CA THR A 8 9.44 3.20 5.96
C THR A 8 9.25 4.52 6.70
N THR A 9 9.85 4.67 7.88
CA THR A 9 9.80 5.93 8.64
C THR A 9 10.48 7.08 7.90
N GLU A 10 11.63 6.84 7.25
CA GLU A 10 12.30 7.82 6.40
C GLU A 10 11.42 8.27 5.23
N TYR A 11 10.77 7.31 4.56
CA TYR A 11 9.85 7.58 3.45
C TYR A 11 8.61 8.38 3.88
N LEU A 12 7.95 7.99 4.97
CA LEU A 12 6.72 8.63 5.43
C LEU A 12 6.90 10.10 5.85
N ARG A 13 8.10 10.48 6.29
CA ARG A 13 8.45 11.87 6.65
C ARG A 13 8.40 12.85 5.48
N LYS A 14 8.32 12.36 4.22
CA LYS A 14 8.15 13.21 3.03
C LYS A 14 6.75 13.84 2.96
N PHE A 15 5.75 13.22 3.60
CA PHE A 15 4.35 13.61 3.50
C PHE A 15 3.92 14.56 4.63
N SER A 16 2.91 15.38 4.36
CA SER A 16 2.39 16.34 5.34
C SER A 16 1.46 15.71 6.38
N LEU A 17 0.77 14.62 6.00
CA LEU A 17 -0.06 13.82 6.90
C LEU A 17 0.33 12.36 6.73
N ALA A 18 1.02 11.79 7.72
CA ALA A 18 1.42 10.39 7.74
C ALA A 18 1.47 9.88 9.19
N PRO A 19 1.28 8.56 9.41
CA PRO A 19 1.50 7.97 10.72
C PRO A 19 2.98 7.94 11.06
N GLU A 20 3.31 8.17 12.33
CA GLU A 20 4.63 7.87 12.89
C GLU A 20 4.53 6.55 13.65
N PHE A 21 5.08 5.47 13.06
CA PHE A 21 5.04 4.16 13.68
C PHE A 21 6.14 4.00 14.73
N SER A 22 5.78 3.41 15.87
CA SER A 22 6.73 2.68 16.71
C SER A 22 7.18 1.37 16.04
N MET A 23 8.23 0.75 16.57
CA MET A 23 8.69 -0.55 16.08
C MET A 23 7.62 -1.63 16.28
N GLU A 24 6.91 -1.60 17.40
CA GLU A 24 5.83 -2.52 17.74
C GLU A 24 4.64 -2.37 16.79
N GLU A 25 4.23 -1.12 16.49
CA GLU A 25 3.17 -0.87 15.51
C GLU A 25 3.61 -1.29 14.11
N PHE A 26 4.84 -1.01 13.72
CA PHE A 26 5.36 -1.46 12.43
C PHE A 26 5.33 -2.99 12.32
N GLN A 27 5.76 -3.70 13.37
CA GLN A 27 5.64 -5.15 13.42
C GLN A 27 4.17 -5.60 13.34
N HIS A 28 3.27 -4.90 14.01
CA HIS A 28 1.86 -5.24 13.97
C HIS A 28 1.26 -5.10 12.56
N TRP A 29 1.57 -4.01 11.86
CA TRP A 29 0.96 -3.69 10.58
C TRP A 29 1.62 -4.38 9.37
N PHE A 30 2.93 -4.65 9.44
CA PHE A 30 3.72 -5.11 8.30
C PHE A 30 4.26 -6.54 8.44
N THR A 31 4.04 -7.23 9.57
CA THR A 31 4.39 -8.65 9.65
C THR A 31 3.38 -9.46 8.84
N PRO A 32 3.82 -10.25 7.83
CA PRO A 32 2.90 -11.01 6.99
C PRO A 32 2.01 -11.95 7.81
N ARG A 33 0.70 -11.89 7.55
CA ARG A 33 -0.31 -12.74 8.16
C ARG A 33 -1.21 -13.25 7.06
N ASP A 34 -1.26 -14.57 6.90
CA ASP A 34 -2.00 -15.21 5.81
C ASP A 34 -3.47 -14.76 5.80
N GLY A 35 -3.93 -14.33 4.62
CA GLY A 35 -5.27 -13.79 4.41
C GLY A 35 -5.56 -12.43 5.05
N ILE A 36 -4.57 -11.75 5.63
CA ILE A 36 -4.73 -10.41 6.24
C ILE A 36 -3.83 -9.40 5.57
N VAL A 37 -2.51 -9.57 5.68
CA VAL A 37 -1.52 -8.63 5.14
C VAL A 37 -0.34 -9.39 4.58
N ASP A 38 0.09 -8.99 3.39
CA ASP A 38 1.28 -9.47 2.73
C ASP A 38 2.29 -8.33 2.64
N SER A 39 3.52 -8.60 3.07
CA SER A 39 4.62 -7.65 3.01
C SER A 39 5.89 -8.34 2.50
N PHE A 40 6.59 -7.69 1.59
CA PHE A 40 7.79 -8.20 0.94
C PHE A 40 8.88 -7.13 1.00
N VAL A 41 10.13 -7.57 1.09
CA VAL A 41 11.30 -6.68 1.12
C VAL A 41 12.28 -7.07 0.05
N ILE A 42 12.87 -6.06 -0.58
CA ILE A 42 14.02 -6.22 -1.47
C ILE A 42 15.27 -5.95 -0.64
N LYS A 43 16.27 -6.81 -0.78
CA LYS A 43 17.57 -6.68 -0.12
C LYS A 43 18.66 -6.48 -1.16
N ASP A 44 19.65 -5.67 -0.82
CA ASP A 44 20.88 -5.58 -1.61
C ASP A 44 21.86 -6.73 -1.32
N GLU A 45 23.01 -6.69 -1.99
CA GLU A 45 24.08 -7.69 -1.86
C GLU A 45 24.62 -7.80 -0.42
N ASP A 46 24.57 -6.70 0.33
CA ASP A 46 24.97 -6.63 1.75
C ASP A 46 23.86 -7.13 2.70
N GLY A 47 22.69 -7.50 2.16
CA GLY A 47 21.54 -8.01 2.91
C GLY A 47 20.67 -6.94 3.56
N GLN A 48 20.91 -5.66 3.26
CA GLN A 48 20.17 -4.52 3.80
C GLN A 48 18.88 -4.31 3.02
N VAL A 49 17.79 -3.97 3.71
CA VAL A 49 16.50 -3.72 3.04
C VAL A 49 16.57 -2.37 2.34
N THR A 50 16.29 -2.39 1.03
CA THR A 50 16.29 -1.20 0.19
C THR A 50 14.88 -0.72 -0.10
N ASP A 51 13.98 -1.65 -0.39
CA ASP A 51 12.63 -1.37 -0.84
C ASP A 51 11.64 -2.33 -0.15
N MET A 52 10.37 -1.92 -0.07
CA MET A 52 9.30 -2.71 0.56
C MET A 52 8.01 -2.61 -0.25
N ILE A 53 7.29 -3.71 -0.35
CA ILE A 53 5.92 -3.79 -0.89
C ILE A 53 5.01 -4.26 0.23
N SER A 54 3.84 -3.66 0.36
CA SER A 54 2.82 -4.15 1.29
C SER A 54 1.42 -3.94 0.76
N PHE A 55 0.56 -4.95 0.93
CA PHE A 55 -0.86 -4.88 0.62
C PHE A 55 -1.67 -5.75 1.58
N TYR A 56 -2.92 -5.36 1.84
CA TYR A 56 -3.82 -6.11 2.72
C TYR A 56 -4.98 -6.73 1.96
N THR A 57 -5.53 -7.80 2.51
CA THR A 57 -6.66 -8.55 1.96
C THR A 57 -7.96 -7.96 2.47
N LEU A 58 -8.84 -7.56 1.56
CA LEU A 58 -10.21 -7.16 1.91
C LEU A 58 -11.19 -7.92 1.01
N PRO A 59 -11.75 -9.05 1.46
CA PRO A 59 -12.68 -9.83 0.66
C PRO A 59 -14.03 -9.13 0.57
N SER A 60 -14.60 -9.07 -0.64
CA SER A 60 -15.96 -8.54 -0.88
C SER A 60 -16.93 -9.68 -1.19
N THR A 61 -18.13 -9.62 -0.63
CA THR A 61 -19.19 -10.59 -0.95
C THR A 61 -19.84 -10.23 -2.28
N VAL A 62 -19.91 -11.18 -3.21
CA VAL A 62 -20.59 -10.99 -4.49
C VAL A 62 -22.06 -11.36 -4.34
N MET A 63 -22.94 -10.36 -4.46
CA MET A 63 -24.38 -10.54 -4.30
C MET A 63 -25.01 -11.08 -5.59
N HIS A 64 -25.89 -12.07 -5.46
CA HIS A 64 -26.75 -12.58 -6.54
C HIS A 64 -26.04 -13.15 -7.78
N HIS A 65 -24.77 -13.55 -7.67
CA HIS A 65 -24.05 -14.18 -8.78
C HIS A 65 -24.09 -15.72 -8.68
N PRO A 66 -24.41 -16.46 -9.78
CA PRO A 66 -24.70 -17.89 -9.72
C PRO A 66 -23.47 -18.78 -9.46
N VAL A 67 -22.26 -18.31 -9.81
CA VAL A 67 -21.01 -19.08 -9.72
C VAL A 67 -20.05 -18.53 -8.66
N HIS A 68 -19.63 -17.27 -8.79
CA HIS A 68 -18.74 -16.59 -7.85
C HIS A 68 -19.49 -15.98 -6.66
N LYS A 69 -18.99 -16.21 -5.44
CA LYS A 69 -19.60 -15.71 -4.19
C LYS A 69 -18.74 -14.69 -3.46
N GLN A 70 -17.44 -14.64 -3.76
CA GLN A 70 -16.48 -13.75 -3.13
C GLN A 70 -15.52 -13.22 -4.18
N LEU A 71 -15.07 -11.98 -3.96
CA LEU A 71 -14.00 -11.32 -4.68
C LEU A 71 -12.85 -11.11 -3.70
N LYS A 72 -11.70 -11.75 -3.94
CA LYS A 72 -10.50 -11.59 -3.13
C LYS A 72 -9.72 -10.38 -3.66
N ALA A 73 -9.95 -9.21 -3.07
CA ALA A 73 -9.27 -7.97 -3.45
C ALA A 73 -8.06 -7.71 -2.56
N ALA A 74 -6.94 -7.33 -3.19
CA ALA A 74 -5.78 -6.77 -2.52
C ALA A 74 -5.90 -5.24 -2.54
N TYR A 75 -5.57 -4.60 -1.43
CA TYR A 75 -5.48 -3.14 -1.32
C TYR A 75 -4.05 -2.75 -1.01
N SER A 76 -3.46 -1.92 -1.87
CA SER A 76 -2.13 -1.36 -1.67
C SER A 76 -2.05 -0.66 -0.32
N PHE A 77 -1.06 -1.03 0.49
CA PHE A 77 -0.81 -0.42 1.78
C PHE A 77 0.32 0.60 1.65
N TYR A 78 1.56 0.25 2.03
CA TYR A 78 2.73 1.10 1.83
C TYR A 78 3.76 0.43 0.91
N ASN A 79 4.25 1.20 -0.06
CA ASN A 79 5.31 0.78 -0.97
C ASN A 79 6.46 1.78 -0.84
N VAL A 80 7.60 1.28 -0.35
CA VAL A 80 8.78 2.10 -0.05
C VAL A 80 9.83 1.81 -1.11
N CYS A 81 10.24 2.86 -1.81
CA CYS A 81 11.12 2.81 -2.96
C CYS A 81 12.36 3.70 -2.70
N HIS A 82 13.56 3.10 -2.65
CA HIS A 82 14.84 3.80 -2.55
C HIS A 82 15.80 3.47 -3.70
N LYS A 83 15.87 2.21 -4.14
CA LYS A 83 16.78 1.80 -5.23
C LYS A 83 16.02 1.39 -6.49
N THR A 84 14.92 0.67 -6.32
CA THR A 84 14.15 0.11 -7.43
C THR A 84 13.14 1.15 -7.94
N PRO A 85 13.03 1.46 -9.24
CA PRO A 85 12.01 2.40 -9.72
C PRO A 85 10.58 2.01 -9.27
N LEU A 86 9.77 2.99 -8.87
CA LEU A 86 8.42 2.75 -8.33
C LEU A 86 7.54 1.93 -9.30
N MET A 87 7.67 2.16 -10.61
CA MET A 87 6.93 1.40 -11.62
C MET A 87 7.24 -0.10 -11.54
N ASP A 88 8.52 -0.46 -11.47
CA ASP A 88 8.98 -1.85 -11.42
C ASP A 88 8.56 -2.50 -10.09
N LEU A 89 8.71 -1.77 -8.98
CA LEU A 89 8.28 -2.21 -7.65
C LEU A 89 6.78 -2.53 -7.62
N MET A 90 5.96 -1.68 -8.22
CA MET A 90 4.51 -1.88 -8.28
C MET A 90 4.11 -2.95 -9.28
N GLN A 91 4.85 -3.13 -10.37
CA GLN A 91 4.65 -4.26 -11.27
C GLN A 91 4.89 -5.59 -10.55
N ASP A 92 5.95 -5.68 -9.74
CA ASP A 92 6.20 -6.84 -8.88
C ASP A 92 5.09 -7.04 -7.84
N ALA A 93 4.56 -5.97 -7.25
CA ALA A 93 3.42 -6.06 -6.33
C ALA A 93 2.19 -6.71 -7.00
N LEU A 94 1.89 -6.35 -8.25
CA LEU A 94 0.79 -6.96 -9.02
C LEU A 94 1.04 -8.44 -9.31
N ILE A 95 2.28 -8.80 -9.67
CA ILE A 95 2.67 -10.20 -9.90
C ILE A 95 2.54 -11.02 -8.61
N LEU A 96 3.03 -10.50 -7.49
CA LEU A 96 2.94 -11.13 -6.16
C LEU A 96 1.49 -11.32 -5.75
N ALA A 97 0.64 -10.30 -5.91
CA ALA A 97 -0.80 -10.41 -5.64
C ALA A 97 -1.45 -11.49 -6.54
N LYS A 98 -1.10 -11.54 -7.83
CA LYS A 98 -1.64 -12.58 -8.71
C LYS A 98 -1.22 -13.99 -8.27
N GLN A 99 0.05 -14.17 -7.86
CA GLN A 99 0.55 -15.43 -7.33
C GLN A 99 -0.13 -15.84 -6.01
N ARG A 100 -0.54 -14.87 -5.19
CA ARG A 100 -1.33 -15.07 -3.96
C ARG A 100 -2.83 -15.27 -4.22
N GLY A 101 -3.24 -15.35 -5.48
CA GLY A 101 -4.60 -15.66 -5.90
C GLY A 101 -5.59 -14.52 -5.70
N PHE A 102 -5.13 -13.26 -5.69
CA PHE A 102 -6.03 -12.11 -5.71
C PHE A 102 -6.65 -11.92 -7.09
N ASP A 103 -7.90 -11.47 -7.10
CA ASP A 103 -8.70 -11.25 -8.31
C ASP A 103 -8.48 -9.83 -8.86
N VAL A 104 -8.25 -8.87 -7.97
CA VAL A 104 -8.06 -7.45 -8.28
C VAL A 104 -7.09 -6.81 -7.29
N PHE A 105 -6.37 -5.79 -7.74
CA PHE A 105 -5.48 -4.99 -6.92
C PHE A 105 -5.94 -3.53 -6.95
N ASN A 106 -6.34 -3.02 -5.79
CA ASN A 106 -6.82 -1.65 -5.61
C ASN A 106 -5.70 -0.79 -5.02
N ALA A 107 -5.62 0.46 -5.47
CA ALA A 107 -4.69 1.44 -4.94
C ALA A 107 -5.38 2.82 -4.92
N LEU A 108 -5.10 3.61 -3.89
CA LEU A 108 -5.55 5.00 -3.81
C LEU A 108 -4.56 5.92 -4.53
N ASP A 109 -5.00 7.08 -4.98
CA ASP A 109 -4.16 8.09 -5.64
C ASP A 109 -3.36 8.97 -4.64
N LEU A 110 -2.95 8.34 -3.53
CA LEU A 110 -2.13 8.94 -2.47
C LEU A 110 -0.64 8.87 -2.81
N MET A 111 0.17 9.68 -2.12
CA MET A 111 1.63 9.67 -2.24
C MET A 111 2.08 9.81 -3.71
N GLU A 112 3.07 9.07 -4.17
CA GLU A 112 3.52 9.05 -5.57
C GLU A 112 2.74 8.04 -6.46
N ASN A 113 1.61 7.48 -6.00
CA ASN A 113 0.97 6.36 -6.71
C ASN A 113 0.53 6.73 -8.14
N LYS A 114 0.18 7.99 -8.38
CA LYS A 114 -0.19 8.50 -9.72
C LYS A 114 0.86 8.22 -10.79
N GLU A 115 2.13 8.07 -10.41
CA GLU A 115 3.22 7.79 -11.36
C GLU A 115 3.10 6.43 -12.07
N PHE A 116 2.47 5.45 -11.41
CA PHE A 116 2.32 4.09 -11.93
C PHE A 116 0.87 3.73 -12.32
N LEU A 117 -0.15 4.38 -11.74
CA LEU A 117 -1.56 3.96 -11.92
C LEU A 117 -1.94 3.82 -13.41
N GLU A 118 -1.76 4.88 -14.21
CA GLU A 118 -2.12 4.84 -15.63
C GLU A 118 -1.25 3.84 -16.41
N LYS A 119 0.05 3.83 -16.16
CA LYS A 119 1.03 2.99 -16.88
C LYS A 119 0.82 1.49 -16.62
N LEU A 120 0.43 1.13 -15.39
CA LEU A 120 0.12 -0.24 -14.98
C LEU A 120 -1.37 -0.59 -15.15
N LYS A 121 -2.11 0.20 -15.94
CA LYS A 121 -3.49 -0.07 -16.35
C LYS A 121 -4.50 -0.10 -15.21
N PHE A 122 -4.26 0.67 -14.15
CA PHE A 122 -5.30 0.92 -13.15
C PHE A 122 -6.42 1.75 -13.78
N GLY A 123 -7.67 1.31 -13.58
CA GLY A 123 -8.86 2.06 -13.93
C GLY A 123 -9.32 2.91 -12.75
N ILE A 124 -9.82 4.11 -13.03
CA ILE A 124 -10.44 4.97 -12.01
C ILE A 124 -11.76 4.32 -11.56
N GLY A 125 -11.91 4.12 -10.25
CA GLY A 125 -13.16 3.66 -9.64
C GLY A 125 -14.23 4.76 -9.58
N ASP A 126 -15.43 4.40 -9.14
CA ASP A 126 -16.55 5.33 -8.92
C ASP A 126 -16.56 5.96 -7.51
N GLY A 127 -15.85 5.35 -6.56
CA GLY A 127 -15.72 5.83 -5.19
C GLY A 127 -14.61 6.85 -4.98
N ASN A 128 -14.87 7.84 -4.12
CA ASN A 128 -13.85 8.76 -3.63
C ASN A 128 -13.67 8.58 -2.11
N LEU A 129 -12.42 8.52 -1.65
CA LEU A 129 -12.10 8.51 -0.23
C LEU A 129 -11.69 9.93 0.20
N GLN A 130 -12.30 10.44 1.26
CA GLN A 130 -12.08 11.81 1.76
C GLN A 130 -11.51 11.77 3.18
N TYR A 131 -10.50 12.59 3.45
CA TYR A 131 -9.82 12.66 4.74
C TYR A 131 -10.36 13.84 5.56
N TYR A 132 -10.76 13.57 6.80
CA TYR A 132 -11.24 14.58 7.74
C TYR A 132 -10.47 14.45 9.06
N LEU A 133 -10.06 15.59 9.63
CA LEU A 133 -9.42 15.66 10.94
C LEU A 133 -10.39 16.27 11.95
N TYR A 134 -10.57 15.59 13.08
CA TYR A 134 -11.41 16.09 14.16
C TYR A 134 -10.60 17.03 15.07
N ASN A 135 -11.17 18.21 15.39
CA ASN A 135 -10.55 19.20 16.28
C ASN A 135 -9.13 19.64 15.85
N TRP A 136 -8.84 19.64 14.55
CA TRP A 136 -7.56 20.06 14.02
C TRP A 136 -7.74 20.96 12.79
N LYS A 137 -7.15 22.16 12.83
CA LYS A 137 -7.19 23.10 11.72
C LYS A 137 -5.90 22.99 10.92
N CYS A 138 -6.01 22.75 9.61
CA CYS A 138 -4.87 22.73 8.71
C CYS A 138 -5.23 23.32 7.34
N PRO A 139 -4.23 23.70 6.53
CA PRO A 139 -4.44 24.02 5.12
C PRO A 139 -4.98 22.80 4.35
N PHE A 140 -5.53 23.06 3.16
CA PHE A 140 -5.86 21.99 2.21
C PHE A 140 -4.60 21.23 1.78
N MET A 141 -4.71 19.92 1.63
CA MET A 141 -3.64 19.03 1.18
C MET A 141 -4.08 18.31 -0.09
N THR A 142 -3.19 18.21 -1.06
CA THR A 142 -3.41 17.36 -2.24
C THR A 142 -3.15 15.89 -1.86
N PRO A 143 -3.75 14.90 -2.57
CA PRO A 143 -3.56 13.48 -2.27
C PRO A 143 -2.08 13.05 -2.20
N GLU A 144 -1.20 13.67 -2.99
CA GLU A 144 0.24 13.38 -3.03
C GLU A 144 0.96 13.76 -1.73
N LYS A 145 0.35 14.61 -0.89
CA LYS A 145 0.89 15.00 0.43
C LYS A 145 0.37 14.13 1.57
N VAL A 146 -0.50 13.18 1.30
CA VAL A 146 -1.11 12.29 2.29
C VAL A 146 -0.44 10.92 2.21
N GLY A 147 0.30 10.57 3.26
CA GLY A 147 0.91 9.25 3.50
C GLY A 147 0.15 8.44 4.56
N LEU A 148 -1.10 8.77 4.84
CA LEU A 148 -1.98 7.97 5.70
C LEU A 148 -2.86 7.10 4.82
N VAL A 149 -2.73 5.78 4.93
CA VAL A 149 -3.61 4.82 4.24
C VAL A 149 -4.63 4.31 5.25
N LEU A 150 -5.91 4.64 5.03
CA LEU A 150 -7.02 4.15 5.85
C LEU A 150 -7.45 2.75 5.38
N GLN A 151 -7.84 1.91 6.35
CA GLN A 151 -8.42 0.59 6.16
C GLN A 151 -9.94 0.64 6.34
#